data_AF-A0A7S0MZD6-F1
#
_entry.id   AF-A0A7S0MZD6-F1
#
_cell.length_a   1.000
_cell.length_b   1.000
_cell.length_c   1.000
_cell.angle_alpha   90.00
_cell.angle_beta   90.00
_cell.angle_gamma   90.00
#
_symmetry.space_group_name_H-M   'P 1'
#
loop_
_entity.id
_entity.type
_entity.pdbx_description
1 polymer ?
#
loop_
_entity_poly.entity_id
_entity_poly.type
_entity_poly.pdbx_seq_one_letter_code
_entity_poly.pdbx_strand_id
1 'polypeptide(L)'
;CGPAAAGRALGVGMLTSFASASLGMMVGAVSPTIDSALVIGPAVMLVFLVFGGLYTNDADVPKVLRWIPKASVINRGYEGLSVNEFTGLVFDDEGPGSIPTGEAALKRMGYGDSTVGSAAVGLAKILAIQWYLTYDILKGQKPKFQPLLPPK
;
A
#
# COMPACT_ATOMS: atom_id res chain seq x y z
N CYS A 1 5.48 23.24 6.82
CA CYS A 1 6.11 21.90 6.67
C CYS A 1 7.63 22.05 6.74
N GLY A 2 8.30 21.46 7.74
CA GLY A 2 9.76 21.56 7.90
C GLY A 2 10.53 20.49 7.12
N PRO A 3 11.87 20.61 6.97
CA PRO A 3 12.68 19.65 6.22
C PRO A 3 12.58 18.21 6.73
N ALA A 4 12.36 18.03 8.05
CA ALA A 4 12.13 16.72 8.64
C ALA A 4 10.81 16.06 8.20
N ALA A 5 9.75 16.85 8.00
CA ALA A 5 8.46 16.33 7.54
C ALA A 5 8.52 15.92 6.06
N ALA A 6 9.25 16.68 5.23
CA ALA A 6 9.53 16.31 3.86
C ALA A 6 10.36 15.01 3.78
N GLY A 7 11.39 14.87 4.62
CA GLY A 7 12.19 13.65 4.70
C GLY A 7 11.37 12.40 5.07
N ARG A 8 10.45 12.52 6.03
CA ARG A 8 9.52 11.43 6.40
C ARG A 8 8.59 11.07 5.24
N ALA A 9 8.00 12.05 4.57
CA ALA A 9 7.12 11.82 3.43
C ALA A 9 7.85 11.10 2.28
N LEU A 10 9.06 11.54 1.94
CA LEU A 10 9.91 10.88 0.95
C LEU A 10 10.27 9.45 1.36
N GLY A 11 10.61 9.23 2.62
CA GLY A 11 10.91 7.90 3.15
C GLY A 11 9.73 6.93 3.03
N VAL A 12 8.53 7.37 3.41
CA VAL A 12 7.29 6.58 3.24
C VAL A 12 7.00 6.32 1.75
N GLY A 13 7.17 7.33 0.90
CA GLY A 13 6.99 7.21 -0.55
C GLY A 13 7.93 6.17 -1.17
N MET A 14 9.22 6.22 -0.85
CA MET A 14 10.20 5.24 -1.33
C MET A 14 9.85 3.82 -0.87
N LEU A 15 9.48 3.65 0.41
CA LEU A 15 9.12 2.35 0.94
C LEU A 15 7.85 1.79 0.29
N THR A 16 6.87 2.65 0.02
CA THR A 16 5.65 2.31 -0.71
C THR A 16 5.97 1.87 -2.15
N SER A 17 6.91 2.55 -2.83
CA SER A 17 7.36 2.17 -4.17
C SER A 17 8.01 0.78 -4.20
N PHE A 18 8.89 0.49 -3.24
CA PHE A 18 9.51 -0.83 -3.13
C PHE A 18 8.47 -1.93 -2.85
N ALA A 19 7.53 -1.68 -1.94
CA ALA A 19 6.44 -2.61 -1.64
C ALA A 19 5.48 -2.79 -2.83
N SER A 20 5.27 -1.76 -3.65
CA SER A 20 4.47 -1.88 -4.87
C SER A 20 5.20 -2.68 -5.96
N ALA A 21 6.52 -2.48 -6.09
CA ALA A 21 7.34 -3.25 -7.02
C ALA A 21 7.36 -4.74 -6.66
N SER A 22 7.44 -5.09 -5.37
CA SER A 22 7.36 -6.49 -4.94
C SER A 22 6.01 -7.13 -5.25
N LEU A 23 4.92 -6.36 -5.20
CA LEU A 23 3.60 -6.86 -5.57
C LEU A 23 3.55 -7.17 -7.06
N GLY A 24 4.09 -6.30 -7.90
CA GLY A 24 4.21 -6.53 -9.34
C GLY A 24 5.04 -7.78 -9.66
N MET A 25 6.15 -7.98 -8.94
CA MET A 25 6.97 -9.19 -9.05
C MET A 25 6.21 -10.45 -8.64
N MET A 26 5.44 -10.38 -7.54
CA MET A 26 4.61 -11.50 -7.08
C MET A 26 3.54 -11.86 -8.11
N VAL A 27 2.84 -10.86 -8.65
CA VAL A 27 1.83 -11.06 -9.71
C VAL A 27 2.47 -11.69 -10.95
N GLY A 28 3.65 -11.20 -11.35
CA GLY A 28 4.43 -11.78 -12.44
C GLY A 28 4.81 -13.23 -12.19
N ALA A 29 5.26 -13.57 -10.98
CA ALA A 29 5.64 -14.92 -10.60
C ALA A 29 4.45 -15.89 -10.57
N VAL A 30 3.27 -15.45 -10.12
CA VAL A 30 2.04 -16.28 -10.13
C VAL A 30 1.47 -16.47 -11.53
N SER A 31 1.70 -15.50 -12.42
CA SER A 31 1.06 -15.49 -13.74
C SER A 31 1.70 -16.49 -14.70
N PRO A 32 0.93 -17.41 -15.31
CA PRO A 32 1.48 -18.41 -16.24
C PRO A 32 1.87 -17.80 -17.59
N THR A 33 1.27 -16.65 -17.95
CA THR A 33 1.52 -15.92 -19.20
C THR A 33 1.53 -14.42 -18.93
N ILE A 34 2.16 -13.67 -19.86
CA ILE A 34 2.19 -12.20 -19.80
C ILE A 34 0.76 -11.64 -19.88
N ASP A 35 -0.09 -12.16 -20.75
CA ASP A 35 -1.49 -11.72 -20.87
C ASP A 35 -2.26 -11.88 -19.56
N SER A 36 -2.01 -12.96 -18.81
CA SER A 36 -2.63 -13.16 -17.49
C SER A 36 -2.14 -12.11 -16.49
N ALA A 37 -0.84 -11.80 -16.48
CA ALA A 37 -0.27 -10.79 -15.60
C ALA A 37 -0.84 -9.39 -15.88
N LEU A 38 -1.06 -9.06 -17.16
CA LEU A 38 -1.63 -7.79 -17.60
C LEU A 38 -3.08 -7.60 -17.16
N VAL A 39 -3.84 -8.68 -16.93
CA VAL A 39 -5.21 -8.62 -16.40
C VAL A 39 -5.21 -8.59 -14.87
N ILE A 40 -4.39 -9.43 -14.23
CA ILE A 40 -4.36 -9.57 -12.77
C ILE A 40 -3.79 -8.31 -12.10
N GLY A 41 -2.74 -7.72 -12.66
CA GLY A 41 -2.07 -6.55 -12.07
C GLY A 41 -3.02 -5.38 -11.82
N PRO A 42 -3.71 -4.85 -12.85
CA PRO A 42 -4.68 -3.77 -12.69
C PRO A 42 -5.84 -4.13 -11.76
N ALA A 43 -6.33 -5.37 -11.80
CA ALA A 43 -7.42 -5.81 -10.92
C ALA A 43 -7.02 -5.77 -9.43
N VAL A 44 -5.82 -6.27 -9.10
CA VAL A 44 -5.28 -6.23 -7.73
C VAL A 44 -5.06 -4.78 -7.29
N MET A 45 -4.49 -3.95 -8.17
CA MET A 45 -4.28 -2.53 -7.87
C MET A 45 -5.60 -1.78 -7.61
N LEU A 46 -6.65 -2.07 -8.39
CA LEU A 46 -7.97 -1.48 -8.19
C LEU A 46 -8.56 -1.87 -6.82
N VAL A 47 -8.46 -3.13 -6.43
CA VAL A 47 -8.90 -3.58 -5.09
C VAL A 47 -8.14 -2.82 -4.01
N PHE A 48 -6.81 -2.71 -4.12
CA PHE A 48 -6.00 -1.98 -3.14
C PHE A 48 -6.28 -0.48 -3.10
N LEU A 49 -6.71 0.11 -4.21
CA LEU A 49 -7.13 1.51 -4.28
C LEU A 49 -8.48 1.73 -3.60
N VAL A 50 -9.47 0.87 -3.87
CA VAL A 50 -10.80 0.95 -3.24
C VAL A 50 -10.70 0.80 -1.72
N PHE A 51 -9.87 -0.13 -1.26
CA PHE A 51 -9.59 -0.32 0.17
C PHE A 51 -8.37 0.48 0.65
N GLY A 52 -7.93 1.48 -0.11
CA GLY A 52 -6.71 2.26 0.10
C GLY A 52 -6.80 3.31 1.20
N GLY A 53 -7.84 3.30 2.02
CA GLY A 53 -8.01 4.21 3.17
C GLY A 53 -8.78 5.49 2.89
N LEU A 54 -8.86 5.92 1.62
CA LEU A 54 -9.65 7.10 1.24
C LEU A 54 -11.16 6.84 1.24
N TYR A 55 -11.60 5.69 0.73
CA TYR A 55 -13.02 5.40 0.49
C TYR A 55 -13.68 4.56 1.58
N THR A 56 -12.88 3.85 2.38
CA THR A 56 -13.40 2.89 3.35
C THR A 56 -12.62 3.01 4.65
N ASN A 57 -13.30 3.41 5.73
CA ASN A 57 -12.74 3.38 7.06
C ASN A 57 -12.71 1.93 7.57
N ASP A 58 -11.63 1.51 8.24
CA ASP A 58 -11.51 0.18 8.84
C ASP A 58 -12.68 -0.19 9.76
N ALA A 59 -13.35 0.82 10.34
CA ALA A 59 -14.56 0.67 11.15
C ALA A 59 -15.74 0.11 10.35
N ASP A 60 -15.92 0.57 9.10
CA ASP A 60 -17.08 0.28 8.26
C ASP A 60 -16.93 -1.02 7.45
N VAL A 61 -15.73 -1.60 7.41
CA VAL A 61 -15.46 -2.86 6.72
C VAL A 61 -16.01 -4.06 7.52
N PRO A 62 -16.80 -4.95 6.90
CA PRO A 62 -17.21 -6.22 7.52
C PRO A 62 -16.00 -7.01 8.02
N LYS A 63 -16.13 -7.69 9.17
CA LYS A 63 -15.01 -8.36 9.86
C LYS A 63 -14.18 -9.28 8.95
N VAL A 64 -14.82 -9.95 7.99
CA VAL A 64 -14.17 -10.87 7.03
C VAL A 64 -13.26 -10.14 6.04
N LEU A 65 -13.55 -8.88 5.69
CA LEU A 65 -12.79 -8.11 4.69
C LEU A 65 -11.74 -7.18 5.30
N ARG A 66 -11.68 -7.05 6.63
CA ARG A 66 -10.74 -6.16 7.34
C ARG A 66 -9.26 -6.47 7.13
N TRP A 67 -8.91 -7.63 6.57
CA TRP A 67 -7.53 -7.94 6.22
C TRP A 67 -7.08 -7.26 4.92
N ILE A 68 -8.00 -6.92 4.01
CA ILE A 68 -7.69 -6.33 2.71
C ILE A 68 -7.06 -4.93 2.87
N PRO A 69 -7.67 -3.99 3.62
CA PRO A 69 -7.05 -2.69 3.86
C PRO A 69 -5.69 -2.83 4.57
N LYS A 70 -5.59 -3.76 5.52
CA LYS A 70 -4.34 -4.00 6.28
C LYS A 70 -3.20 -4.55 5.44
N ALA A 71 -3.50 -5.30 4.38
CA ALA A 71 -2.55 -5.86 3.43
C ALA A 71 -2.26 -4.93 2.24
N SER A 72 -3.03 -3.86 2.06
CA SER A 72 -2.86 -2.92 0.96
C SER A 72 -1.64 -2.03 1.17
N VAL A 73 -0.72 -2.08 0.21
CA VAL A 73 0.45 -1.18 0.13
C VAL A 73 0.01 0.28 0.04
N ILE A 74 -1.08 0.54 -0.70
CA ILE A 74 -1.65 1.87 -0.89
C ILE A 74 -2.20 2.42 0.43
N ASN A 75 -2.94 1.61 1.18
CA ASN A 75 -3.51 2.03 2.46
C ASN A 75 -2.41 2.43 3.46
N ARG A 76 -1.36 1.62 3.59
CA ARG A 76 -0.24 1.93 4.50
C ARG A 76 0.57 3.15 4.06
N GLY A 77 0.75 3.36 2.76
CA GLY A 77 1.36 4.57 2.23
C GLY A 77 0.51 5.81 2.53
N TYR A 78 -0.80 5.73 2.28
CA TYR A 78 -1.74 6.81 2.55
C TYR A 78 -1.85 7.14 4.05
N GLU A 79 -1.90 6.13 4.92
CA GLU A 79 -1.84 6.26 6.38
C GLU A 79 -0.60 7.06 6.79
N GLY A 80 0.59 6.64 6.36
CA GLY A 80 1.86 7.28 6.74
C GLY A 80 1.99 8.72 6.25
N LEU A 81 1.54 9.00 5.03
CA LEU A 81 1.55 10.35 4.47
C LEU A 81 0.52 11.26 5.15
N SER A 82 -0.69 10.76 5.40
CA SER A 82 -1.75 11.52 6.06
C SER A 82 -1.33 11.87 7.48
N VAL A 83 -0.82 10.91 8.26
CA VAL A 83 -0.33 11.20 9.61
C VAL A 83 0.83 12.20 9.58
N ASN A 84 1.76 12.09 8.63
CA ASN A 84 2.87 13.03 8.52
C ASN A 84 2.40 14.47 8.23
N GLU A 85 1.38 14.64 7.39
CA GLU A 85 0.91 15.95 6.94
C GLU A 85 -0.05 16.60 7.93
N PHE A 86 -1.01 15.84 8.46
CA PHE A 86 -2.08 16.39 9.29
C PHE A 86 -1.72 16.56 10.77
N THR A 87 -0.72 15.84 11.31
CA THR A 87 -0.39 15.93 12.74
C THR A 87 0.05 17.35 13.12
N GLY A 88 -0.60 17.94 14.12
CA GLY A 88 -0.30 19.27 14.63
C GLY A 88 -0.83 20.43 13.78
N LEU A 89 -1.66 20.16 12.76
CA LEU A 89 -2.34 21.21 12.00
C LEU A 89 -3.58 21.70 12.75
N VAL A 90 -3.80 23.01 12.69
CA VAL A 90 -5.02 23.68 13.14
C VAL A 90 -5.66 24.32 11.93
N PHE A 91 -6.96 24.14 11.78
CA PHE A 91 -7.76 24.68 10.68
C PHE A 91 -8.71 25.73 11.22
N ASP A 92 -9.06 26.70 10.37
CA ASP A 92 -10.03 27.72 10.72
C ASP A 92 -11.42 27.08 10.89
N ASP A 93 -12.12 27.47 11.97
CA ASP A 93 -13.44 26.94 12.30
C ASP A 93 -14.52 27.71 11.52
N GLU A 94 -15.04 27.09 10.46
CA GLU A 94 -16.10 27.67 9.62
C GLU A 94 -17.53 27.29 10.06
N GLY A 95 -17.71 26.69 11.25
CA GLY A 95 -19.04 26.45 11.84
C GLY A 95 -19.44 24.97 11.97
N PRO A 96 -20.74 24.65 12.10
CA PRO A 96 -21.20 23.32 12.49
C PRO A 96 -20.80 22.25 11.45
N GLY A 97 -19.92 21.33 11.86
CA GLY A 97 -19.40 20.26 11.00
C GLY A 97 -17.96 20.49 10.50
N SER A 98 -17.32 21.59 10.90
CA SER A 98 -15.91 21.86 10.65
C SER A 98 -15.01 20.81 11.34
N ILE A 99 -13.82 20.62 10.77
CA ILE A 99 -12.78 19.77 11.34
C ILE A 99 -11.65 20.71 11.77
N PRO A 100 -11.65 21.21 13.01
CA PRO A 100 -10.77 22.31 13.43
C PRO A 100 -9.31 21.88 13.64
N THR A 101 -9.03 20.58 13.71
CA THR A 101 -7.66 20.07 13.90
C THR A 101 -7.34 18.90 12.98
N GLY A 102 -6.06 18.75 12.66
CA GLY A 102 -5.57 17.61 11.90
C GLY A 102 -5.76 16.28 12.61
N GLU A 103 -5.74 16.24 13.95
CA GLU A 103 -6.06 15.03 14.71
C GLU A 103 -7.52 14.62 14.54
N ALA A 104 -8.45 15.59 14.48
CA ALA A 104 -9.84 15.32 14.19
C ALA A 104 -10.02 14.80 12.74
N ALA A 105 -9.25 15.32 11.79
CA ALA A 105 -9.22 14.81 10.42
C ALA A 105 -8.70 13.36 10.37
N LEU A 106 -7.58 13.08 11.02
CA LEU A 106 -6.99 11.73 11.10
C LEU A 106 -7.93 10.73 11.76
N LYS A 107 -8.61 11.13 12.85
CA LYS A 107 -9.61 10.28 13.51
C LYS A 107 -10.76 9.93 12.58
N ARG A 108 -11.24 10.89 11.78
CA ARG A 108 -12.30 10.65 10.77
C ARG A 108 -11.85 9.70 9.65
N MET A 109 -10.58 9.80 9.25
CA MET A 109 -9.96 8.89 8.28
C MET A 109 -9.68 7.48 8.85
N GLY A 110 -9.76 7.29 10.17
CA GLY A 110 -9.46 6.02 10.84
C GLY A 110 -7.99 5.85 11.27
N TYR A 111 -7.21 6.93 11.28
CA TYR A 111 -5.78 6.96 11.59
C TYR A 111 -5.44 7.69 12.89
N GLY A 112 -6.42 7.86 13.79
CA GLY A 112 -6.25 8.65 15.03
C GLY A 112 -5.13 8.15 15.95
N ASP A 113 -4.90 6.83 15.98
CA ASP A 113 -3.86 6.18 16.80
C ASP A 113 -2.61 5.80 15.98
N SER A 114 -2.57 6.15 14.69
CA SER A 114 -1.50 5.78 13.78
C SER A 114 -0.32 6.76 13.84
N THR A 115 0.87 6.25 13.58
CA THR A 115 2.10 7.04 13.47
C THR A 115 2.77 6.78 12.13
N VAL A 116 3.63 7.69 11.68
CA VAL A 116 4.48 7.46 10.50
C VAL A 116 5.31 6.18 10.66
N GLY A 117 5.78 5.91 11.89
CA GLY A 117 6.53 4.70 12.22
C GLY A 117 5.71 3.41 12.08
N SER A 118 4.46 3.39 12.59
CA SER A 118 3.59 2.22 12.46
C SER A 118 3.24 1.93 11.00
N ALA A 119 2.99 2.98 10.20
CA ALA A 119 2.76 2.85 8.77
C ALA A 119 4.00 2.29 8.04
N ALA A 120 5.19 2.81 8.34
CA ALA A 120 6.44 2.32 7.77
C ALA A 120 6.73 0.84 8.14
N VAL A 121 6.49 0.45 9.39
CA VAL A 121 6.60 -0.96 9.82
C VAL A 121 5.58 -1.83 9.08
N GLY A 122 4.35 -1.34 8.86
CA GLY A 122 3.33 -2.02 8.07
C GLY A 122 3.79 -2.27 6.63
N LEU A 123 4.31 -1.24 5.96
CA LEU A 123 4.87 -1.35 4.61
C LEU A 123 6.05 -2.32 4.54
N ALA A 124 6.98 -2.25 5.50
CA ALA A 124 8.13 -3.14 5.56
C ALA A 124 7.72 -4.61 5.73
N LYS A 125 6.68 -4.89 6.54
CA LYS A 125 6.10 -6.23 6.69
C LYS A 125 5.48 -6.72 5.38
N ILE A 126 4.70 -5.89 4.70
CA ILE A 126 4.08 -6.25 3.41
C ILE A 126 5.17 -6.55 2.37
N LEU A 127 6.18 -5.69 2.27
CA LEU A 127 7.34 -5.89 1.39
C LEU A 127 8.02 -7.24 1.65
N ALA A 128 8.35 -7.53 2.91
CA ALA A 128 9.01 -8.79 3.28
C ALA A 128 8.16 -10.01 2.95
N ILE A 129 6.85 -9.96 3.22
CA ILE A 129 5.91 -11.05 2.91
C ILE A 129 5.82 -11.26 1.40
N GLN A 130 5.68 -10.21 0.60
CA GLN A 130 5.58 -10.34 -0.85
C GLN A 130 6.86 -10.87 -1.48
N TRP A 131 8.02 -10.43 -0.99
CA TRP A 131 9.32 -10.98 -1.43
C TRP A 131 9.45 -12.46 -1.10
N TYR A 132 9.09 -12.84 0.12
CA TYR A 132 9.10 -14.23 0.55
C TYR A 132 8.17 -15.11 -0.31
N LEU A 133 6.93 -14.66 -0.52
CA LEU A 133 5.97 -15.37 -1.39
C LEU A 133 6.47 -15.48 -2.83
N THR A 134 7.00 -14.39 -3.39
CA THR A 134 7.58 -14.39 -4.74
C THR A 134 8.70 -15.42 -4.86
N TYR A 135 9.58 -15.46 -3.87
CA TYR A 135 10.69 -16.43 -3.82
C TYR A 135 10.19 -17.88 -3.74
N ASP A 136 9.21 -18.16 -2.89
CA ASP A 136 8.63 -19.51 -2.76
C ASP A 136 7.92 -19.95 -4.04
N ILE A 137 7.18 -19.05 -4.70
CA ILE A 137 6.53 -19.31 -6.00
C ILE A 137 7.59 -19.66 -7.05
N LEU A 138 8.65 -18.86 -7.15
CA LEU A 138 9.71 -19.07 -8.13
C LEU A 138 10.47 -20.37 -7.87
N LYS A 139 10.72 -20.73 -6.60
CA LYS A 139 11.31 -22.02 -6.23
C LYS A 139 10.45 -23.22 -6.61
N GLY A 140 9.13 -23.06 -6.55
CA GLY A 140 8.18 -24.11 -6.94
C GLY A 140 8.04 -24.30 -8.44
N GLN A 141 8.47 -23.33 -9.26
CA GLN A 141 8.35 -23.39 -10.72
C GLN A 141 9.45 -24.23 -11.36
N LYS A 142 9.07 -25.14 -12.25
CA LYS A 142 10.02 -25.91 -13.08
C LYS A 142 10.52 -25.01 -14.22
N PRO A 143 11.84 -24.96 -14.50
CA PRO A 143 12.36 -24.17 -15.61
C PRO A 143 11.84 -24.69 -16.95
N LYS A 144 11.16 -23.83 -17.71
CA LYS A 144 10.78 -24.09 -19.11
C LYS A 144 11.83 -23.43 -20.00
N PHE A 145 12.72 -24.23 -20.58
CA PHE A 145 13.70 -23.75 -21.54
C PHE A 145 13.03 -23.42 -22.87
N GLN A 146 13.37 -22.28 -23.48
CA GLN A 146 12.97 -22.00 -24.86
C GLN A 146 13.75 -22.93 -25.80
N PRO A 147 13.09 -23.60 -26.77
CA PRO A 147 13.80 -24.37 -27.78
C PRO A 147 14.66 -23.43 -28.62
N LEU A 148 15.94 -23.80 -28.83
CA LEU A 148 16.86 -23.04 -29.66
C LEU A 148 16.36 -23.04 -31.10
N LEU A 149 16.06 -21.86 -31.63
CA LEU A 149 15.81 -21.69 -33.06
C LEU A 149 17.14 -21.88 -33.80
N PRO A 150 17.19 -22.67 -34.88
CA PRO A 150 18.40 -22.81 -35.68
C PRO A 150 18.81 -21.45 -36.27
N PRO A 151 20.13 -21.18 -36.39
CA PRO A 151 20.61 -19.96 -37.05
C PRO A 151 20.11 -19.93 -38.50
N LYS A 152 19.66 -18.73 -38.94
CA LYS A 152 19.22 -18.48 -40.32
C LYS A 152 20.38 -18.51 -41.30
#